data_AF-A0A820L7K8-F1
#
_entry.id   AF-A0A820L7K8-F1
#
_cell.length_a   1.000
_cell.length_b   1.000
_cell.length_c   1.000
_cell.angle_alpha   90.00
_cell.angle_beta   90.00
_cell.angle_gamma   90.00
#
_symmetry.space_group_name_H-M   'P 1'
#
loop_
_entity.id
_entity.type
_entity.pdbx_description
1 polymer ?
#
loop_
_entity_poly.entity_id
_entity_poly.type
_entity_poly.pdbx_seq_one_letter_code
_entity_poly.pdbx_strand_id
1 'polypeptide(L)' 'RSTTTGQENVITWNDIHHKTSISGGPDRFGYPDPTYLNRVRQELADKGYK' A
#
# COMPACT_ATOMS: atom_id res chain seq x y z
N ARG A 1 14.54 5.32 3.35
CA ARG A 1 14.02 6.69 3.60
C ARG A 1 12.50 6.63 3.55
N SER A 2 11.82 7.06 4.59
CA SER A 2 10.35 7.19 4.60
C SER A 2 9.92 8.20 3.55
N THR A 3 8.99 7.82 2.67
CA THR A 3 8.45 8.71 1.64
C THR A 3 7.57 9.81 2.22
N THR A 4 6.93 9.55 3.37
CA THR A 4 6.02 10.51 4.02
C THR A 4 6.74 11.48 4.95
N THR A 5 7.78 11.03 5.66
CA THR A 5 8.46 11.83 6.69
C THR A 5 9.90 12.19 6.35
N GLY A 6 10.48 11.62 5.28
CA GLY A 6 11.87 11.84 4.89
C GLY A 6 12.91 11.19 5.80
N GLN A 7 12.48 10.49 6.87
CA GLN A 7 13.39 9.90 7.85
C GLN A 7 14.15 8.70 7.28
N GLU A 8 15.40 8.54 7.73
CA GLU A 8 16.27 7.40 7.38
C GLU A 8 16.32 6.41 8.55
N ASN A 9 16.75 5.16 8.29
CA ASN A 9 16.83 4.09 9.28
C ASN A 9 15.51 3.75 10.01
N VAL A 10 14.38 3.93 9.33
CA VAL A 10 13.05 3.56 9.83
C VAL A 10 12.42 2.46 8.98
N ILE A 11 11.57 1.64 9.60
CA ILE A 11 10.79 0.61 8.90
C ILE A 11 9.78 1.32 7.99
N THR A 12 9.74 0.90 6.73
CA THR A 12 8.87 1.48 5.70
C THR A 12 8.19 0.38 4.90
N TRP A 13 7.13 0.75 4.17
CA TRP A 13 6.46 -0.17 3.24
C TRP A 13 7.41 -0.58 2.11
N ASN A 14 7.34 -1.84 1.69
CA ASN A 14 8.16 -2.42 0.62
C ASN A 14 7.33 -2.64 -0.66
N ASP A 15 6.75 -1.54 -1.18
CA ASP A 15 5.92 -1.46 -2.41
C ASP A 15 4.60 -2.23 -2.43
N ILE A 16 4.30 -3.05 -1.42
CA ILE A 16 2.98 -3.69 -1.27
C ILE A 16 2.07 -2.72 -0.53
N HIS A 17 1.09 -2.16 -1.24
CA HIS A 17 0.17 -1.19 -0.70
C HIS A 17 -0.84 -1.84 0.24
N HIS A 18 -0.97 -1.26 1.42
CA HIS A 18 -1.96 -1.66 2.42
C HIS A 18 -2.99 -0.55 2.62
N LYS A 19 -4.24 -0.93 2.92
CA LYS A 19 -5.26 0.01 3.39
C LYS A 19 -5.07 0.29 4.87
N THR A 20 -4.81 1.55 5.21
CA THR A 20 -4.61 2.00 6.60
C THR A 20 -5.85 2.70 7.17
N SER A 21 -6.89 2.92 6.35
CA SER A 21 -8.19 3.45 6.75
C SER A 21 -9.33 2.52 6.34
N ILE A 22 -10.41 2.49 7.13
CA ILE A 22 -11.63 1.75 6.79
C ILE A 22 -12.55 2.53 5.83
N SER A 23 -12.37 3.85 5.72
CA SER A 23 -13.25 4.74 4.94
C SER A 23 -12.47 5.89 4.31
N GLY A 24 -13.14 6.64 3.41
CA GLY A 24 -12.56 7.80 2.75
C GLY A 24 -11.90 7.54 1.39
N GLY A 25 -12.10 6.34 0.83
CA GLY A 25 -11.68 5.99 -0.52
C GLY A 25 -10.16 5.93 -0.73
N PRO A 26 -9.71 5.85 -1.99
CA PRO A 26 -8.29 5.74 -2.34
C PRO A 26 -7.44 6.91 -1.80
N ASP A 27 -7.98 8.13 -1.82
CA ASP A 27 -7.29 9.35 -1.38
C ASP A 27 -6.89 9.33 0.10
N ARG A 28 -7.60 8.54 0.92
CA ARG A 28 -7.30 8.34 2.34
C ARG A 28 -6.75 6.96 2.65
N PHE A 29 -6.21 6.25 1.66
CA PHE A 29 -5.74 4.87 1.80
C PHE A 29 -6.81 3.94 2.41
N GLY A 30 -8.08 4.20 2.08
CA GLY A 30 -9.23 3.49 2.61
C GLY A 30 -10.19 2.98 1.54
N TYR A 31 -11.39 2.62 2.00
CA TYR A 31 -12.48 2.10 1.16
C TYR A 31 -13.57 3.17 0.93
N PRO A 32 -14.41 3.05 -0.11
CA PRO A 32 -14.37 2.02 -1.15
C PRO A 32 -13.26 2.26 -2.18
N ASP A 33 -12.51 1.21 -2.53
CA ASP A 33 -11.56 1.19 -3.64
C ASP A 33 -11.69 -0.17 -4.35
N PRO A 34 -12.47 -0.23 -5.45
CA PRO A 34 -12.72 -1.48 -6.17
C PRO A 34 -11.46 -2.11 -6.78
N THR A 35 -10.41 -1.31 -7.01
CA THR A 35 -9.20 -1.75 -7.71
C THR A 35 -8.12 -2.31 -6.78
N TYR A 36 -8.23 -2.03 -5.48
CA TYR A 36 -7.22 -2.36 -4.48
C TYR A 36 -6.85 -3.85 -4.46
N LEU A 37 -7.84 -4.75 -4.42
CA LEU A 37 -7.58 -6.19 -4.34
C LEU A 37 -6.88 -6.75 -5.58
N ASN A 38 -7.08 -6.15 -6.75
CA ASN A 38 -6.36 -6.55 -7.96
C ASN A 38 -4.93 -6.00 -7.93
N ARG A 39 -4.75 -4.75 -7.50
CA ARG A 39 -3.44 -4.10 -7.38
C ARG A 39 -2.53 -4.84 -6.38
N VAL A 40 -3.02 -5.14 -5.18
CA VAL A 40 -2.22 -5.82 -4.16
C VAL A 40 -1.80 -7.24 -4.59
N ARG A 41 -2.65 -7.94 -5.36
CA ARG A 41 -2.28 -9.25 -5.93
C ARG A 41 -1.19 -9.14 -6.98
N GLN A 42 -1.22 -8.10 -7.82
CA GLN A 42 -0.16 -7.84 -8.79
C GLN A 42 1.16 -7.51 -8.08
N GLU A 43 1.11 -6.65 -7.06
CA GLU A 43 2.30 -6.30 -6.26
C GLU A 43 2.92 -7.52 -5.55
N LEU A 44 2.08 -8.44 -5.05
CA LEU A 44 2.54 -9.71 -4.49
C LEU A 44 3.18 -10.61 -5.56
N ALA A 45 2.54 -10.73 -6.73
CA ALA A 45 3.05 -11.52 -7.85
C ALA A 45 4.39 -10.99 -8.37
N ASP A 46 4.55 -9.67 -8.46
CA ASP A 46 5.78 -9.00 -8.88
C ASP A 46 6.93 -9.24 -7.89
N LYS A 47 6.62 -9.43 -6.60
CA LYS A 47 7.59 -9.83 -5.57
C LYS A 47 7.83 -11.36 -5.53
N GLY A 48 7.18 -12.14 -6.40
CA GLY A 48 7.34 -13.59 -6.53
C GLY A 48 6.43 -14.43 -5.64
N TYR A 49 5.43 -13.81 -4.98
CA TYR A 49 4.46 -14.50 -4.14
C TYR A 49 3.14 -14.69 -4.91
N LYS A 50 2.62 -15.91 -4.98
CA LYS A 50 1.40 -16.27 -5.72
C LYS A 50 0.31 -16.81 -4.81
#